data_AF-A0A377Q1H5-F1
#
_entry.id   AF-A0A377Q1H5-F1
#
_cell.length_a   1.000
_cell.length_b   1.000
_cell.length_c   1.000
_cell.angle_alpha   90.00
_cell.angle_beta   90.00
_cell.angle_gamma   90.00
#
_symmetry.space_group_name_H-M   'P 1'
#
loop_
_entity.id
_entity.type
_entity.pdbx_description
1 polymer ?
#
loop_
_entity_poly.entity_id
_entity_poly.type
_entity_poly.pdbx_seq_one_letter_code
_entity_poly.pdbx_strand_id
1 'polypeptide(L)'
;MLNNISNKIDSLVDSLHTDNILKSDIQAYKQEMRDLYLKQNQEMQTFIQNQKQEIMRHINNRSGAIRLDIAESQQSKEGIYHFQYLLRRAHIAGKYYEIFYEFYLQNQNSKKVVFVDCGAHAGVFSDVALACGGICYAFEPNKYLYAFLRDLYKGNEKLILSNQAVSNKNGKTTFYTYASNAVSDGAGIMRNNLGVGYEVEMLDFCEFLKDIIQKHHKISLIKIDIEGAEFDVLDSLIEQKLYENVEYIMVETHERFFENPKEKIENLKNKIAKNNIQNIFLDWI
;
A
#
# COMPACT_ATOMS: atom_id res chain seq x y z
N MET A 1 45.94 6.48 6.10
CA MET A 1 45.84 6.86 7.52
C MET A 1 46.79 6.06 8.40
N LEU A 2 46.75 4.71 8.40
CA LEU A 2 47.66 3.86 9.19
C LEU A 2 49.16 4.12 8.97
N ASN A 3 49.60 4.23 7.72
CA ASN A 3 51.01 4.51 7.43
C ASN A 3 51.48 5.87 8.00
N ASN A 4 50.58 6.87 8.08
CA ASN A 4 50.91 8.18 8.65
C ASN A 4 50.95 8.16 10.19
N ILE A 5 50.19 7.27 10.85
CA ILE A 5 50.20 7.12 12.30
C ILE A 5 51.43 6.30 12.71
N SER A 6 51.74 5.20 12.00
CA SER A 6 52.94 4.39 12.24
C SER A 6 54.21 5.23 12.15
N ASN A 7 54.38 5.99 11.06
CA ASN A 7 55.57 6.82 10.84
C ASN A 7 55.74 7.92 11.92
N LYS A 8 54.65 8.46 12.47
CA LYS A 8 54.70 9.45 13.55
C LYS A 8 55.10 8.83 14.89
N ILE A 9 54.68 7.61 15.18
CA ILE A 9 55.05 6.92 16.42
C ILE A 9 56.48 6.39 16.33
N ASP A 10 56.92 5.90 15.17
CA ASP A 10 58.33 5.49 14.93
C ASP A 10 59.29 6.67 15.16
N SER A 11 58.98 7.84 14.59
CA SER A 11 59.73 9.08 14.82
C SER A 11 59.79 9.52 16.29
N LEU A 12 58.72 9.30 17.07
CA LEU A 12 58.68 9.65 18.50
C LEU A 12 59.53 8.68 19.34
N VAL A 13 59.50 7.39 19.01
CA VAL A 13 60.26 6.34 19.71
C VAL A 13 61.75 6.46 19.44
N ASP A 14 62.16 6.80 18.22
CA ASP A 14 63.56 7.03 17.88
C ASP A 14 64.14 8.31 18.54
N SER A 15 63.27 9.29 18.87
CA SER A 15 63.68 10.50 19.58
C SER A 15 63.91 10.32 21.09
N LEU A 16 63.43 9.20 21.65
CA LEU A 16 63.57 8.86 23.06
C LEU A 16 64.80 7.94 23.23
N HIS A 17 65.84 8.40 23.92
CA HIS A 17 67.00 7.56 24.29
C HIS A 17 66.59 6.55 25.38
N THR A 18 65.88 5.49 24.98
CA THR A 18 65.34 4.48 25.90
C THR A 18 65.99 3.12 25.70
N ASP A 19 66.22 2.40 26.82
CA ASP A 19 66.81 1.06 26.86
C ASP A 19 66.05 0.04 25.99
N ASN A 20 66.78 -0.96 25.49
CA ASN A 20 66.28 -1.94 24.52
C ASN A 20 65.00 -2.69 24.94
N ILE A 21 64.77 -2.85 26.25
CA ILE A 21 63.58 -3.48 26.81
C ILE A 21 62.33 -2.61 26.58
N LEU A 22 62.44 -1.29 26.75
CA LEU A 22 61.32 -0.38 26.53
C LEU A 22 60.97 -0.29 25.03
N LYS A 23 61.96 -0.42 24.14
CA LYS A 23 61.74 -0.47 22.69
C LYS A 23 60.99 -1.75 22.27
N SER A 24 61.28 -2.89 22.88
CA SER A 24 60.55 -4.14 22.57
C SER A 24 59.08 -4.08 23.03
N ASP A 25 58.81 -3.50 24.20
CA ASP A 25 57.45 -3.37 24.73
C ASP A 25 56.59 -2.44 23.88
N ILE A 26 57.16 -1.31 23.44
CA ILE A 26 56.49 -0.38 22.52
C ILE A 26 56.19 -1.06 21.17
N GLN A 27 57.11 -1.89 20.67
CA GLN A 27 56.91 -2.59 19.41
C GLN A 27 55.80 -3.66 19.52
N ALA A 28 55.74 -4.38 20.65
CA ALA A 28 54.67 -5.35 20.92
C ALA A 28 53.29 -4.67 20.97
N TYR A 29 53.19 -3.53 21.68
CA TYR A 29 51.95 -2.76 21.76
C TYR A 29 51.49 -2.21 20.39
N LYS A 30 52.44 -1.73 19.56
CA LYS A 30 52.13 -1.30 18.18
C LYS A 30 51.55 -2.44 17.34
N GLN A 31 52.12 -3.63 17.45
CA GLN A 31 51.66 -4.80 16.70
C GLN A 31 50.26 -5.21 17.15
N GLU A 32 49.99 -5.24 18.45
CA GLU A 32 48.67 -5.55 19.01
C GLU A 32 47.60 -4.54 18.54
N MET A 33 47.90 -3.24 18.58
CA MET A 33 46.99 -2.19 18.09
C MET A 33 46.74 -2.29 16.57
N ARG A 34 47.76 -2.72 15.80
CA ARG A 34 47.63 -2.95 14.36
C ARG A 34 46.71 -4.13 14.07
N ASP A 35 46.86 -5.21 14.83
CA ASP A 35 46.06 -6.43 14.68
C ASP A 35 44.59 -6.17 15.07
N LEU A 36 44.35 -5.41 16.15
CA LEU A 36 43.01 -4.94 16.55
C LEU A 36 42.34 -4.10 15.45
N TYR A 37 43.06 -3.15 14.86
CA TYR A 37 42.52 -2.32 13.77
C TYR A 37 42.23 -3.15 12.51
N LEU A 38 43.12 -4.06 12.13
CA LEU A 38 42.92 -4.94 10.97
C LEU A 38 41.69 -5.83 11.16
N LYS A 39 41.51 -6.39 12.36
CA LYS A 39 40.33 -7.20 12.71
C LYS A 39 39.04 -6.39 12.62
N GLN A 40 38.97 -5.20 13.23
CA GLN A 40 37.79 -4.32 13.14
C GLN A 40 37.48 -3.92 11.70
N ASN A 41 38.50 -3.65 10.89
CA ASN A 41 38.31 -3.30 9.48
C ASN A 41 37.81 -4.52 8.67
N GLN A 42 38.32 -5.72 8.92
CA GLN A 42 37.81 -6.95 8.30
C GLN A 42 36.35 -7.22 8.67
N GLU A 43 35.98 -7.06 9.95
CA GLU A 43 34.60 -7.19 10.41
C GLU A 43 33.67 -6.17 9.73
N MET A 44 34.11 -4.91 9.63
CA MET A 44 33.37 -3.85 8.94
C MET A 44 33.22 -4.12 7.43
N GLN A 45 34.26 -4.58 6.76
CA GLN A 45 34.20 -4.98 5.34
C GLN A 45 33.24 -6.15 5.13
N THR A 46 33.25 -7.13 6.04
CA THR A 46 32.34 -8.28 6.01
C THR A 46 30.89 -7.83 6.20
N PHE A 47 30.63 -6.92 7.14
CA PHE A 47 29.31 -6.32 7.36
C PHE A 47 28.80 -5.58 6.11
N ILE A 48 29.63 -4.72 5.52
CA ILE A 48 29.29 -3.99 4.28
C ILE A 48 29.01 -4.97 3.14
N GLN A 49 29.79 -6.04 3.01
CA GLN A 49 29.60 -7.04 1.97
C GLN A 49 28.28 -7.81 2.15
N ASN A 50 27.93 -8.17 3.39
CA ASN A 50 26.65 -8.81 3.70
C ASN A 50 25.47 -7.89 3.39
N GLN A 51 25.53 -6.62 3.79
CA GLN A 51 24.50 -5.62 3.47
C GLN A 51 24.35 -5.42 1.95
N LYS A 52 25.44 -5.37 1.20
CA LYS A 52 25.40 -5.33 -0.27
C LYS A 52 24.73 -6.58 -0.86
N GLN A 53 25.03 -7.77 -0.34
CA GLN A 53 24.39 -9.01 -0.79
C GLN A 53 22.89 -9.02 -0.50
N GLU A 54 22.47 -8.52 0.66
CA GLU A 54 21.06 -8.38 1.03
C GLU A 54 20.32 -7.43 0.08
N ILE A 55 20.88 -6.24 -0.15
CA ILE A 55 20.35 -5.26 -1.10
C ILE A 55 20.27 -5.86 -2.51
N MET A 56 21.32 -6.55 -2.96
CA MET A 56 21.33 -7.21 -4.27
C MET A 56 20.30 -8.33 -4.38
N ARG A 57 20.06 -9.11 -3.31
CA ARG A 57 18.97 -10.10 -3.27
C ARG A 57 17.61 -9.41 -3.39
N HIS A 58 17.39 -8.31 -2.66
CA HIS A 58 16.14 -7.55 -2.78
C HIS A 58 15.94 -6.97 -4.18
N ILE A 59 16.99 -6.41 -4.80
CA ILE A 59 16.96 -5.90 -6.17
C ILE A 59 16.68 -7.03 -7.17
N ASN A 60 17.33 -8.18 -7.03
CA ASN A 60 17.12 -9.33 -7.92
C ASN A 60 15.72 -9.92 -7.77
N ASN A 61 15.20 -10.04 -6.55
CA ASN A 61 13.84 -10.52 -6.30
C ASN A 61 12.80 -9.55 -6.90
N ARG A 62 12.97 -8.24 -6.71
CA ARG A 62 12.11 -7.23 -7.35
C ARG A 62 12.23 -7.26 -8.88
N SER A 63 13.44 -7.40 -9.41
CA SER A 63 13.69 -7.48 -10.86
C SER A 63 13.09 -8.76 -11.47
N GLY A 64 13.10 -9.88 -10.74
CA GLY A 64 12.45 -11.12 -11.12
C GLY A 64 10.94 -10.98 -11.17
N ALA A 65 10.33 -10.39 -10.14
CA ALA A 65 8.90 -10.08 -10.12
C ALA A 65 8.49 -9.14 -11.27
N ILE A 66 9.25 -8.05 -11.50
CA ILE A 66 9.01 -7.12 -12.61
C ILE A 66 9.14 -7.82 -13.98
N ARG A 67 10.14 -8.69 -14.16
CA ARG A 67 10.30 -9.45 -15.42
C ARG A 67 9.16 -10.44 -15.64
N LEU A 68 8.69 -11.10 -14.59
CA LEU A 68 7.49 -11.95 -14.63
C LEU A 68 6.26 -11.13 -14.98
N ASP A 69 6.04 -9.99 -14.31
CA ASP A 69 4.92 -9.09 -14.59
C ASP A 69 4.93 -8.57 -16.03
N ILE A 70 6.11 -8.19 -16.56
CA ILE A 70 6.26 -7.76 -17.96
C ILE A 70 6.01 -8.91 -18.93
N ALA A 71 6.57 -10.10 -18.69
CA ALA A 71 6.37 -11.25 -19.56
C ALA A 71 4.91 -11.74 -19.55
N GLU A 72 4.28 -11.79 -18.38
CA GLU A 72 2.88 -12.20 -18.18
C GLU A 72 1.90 -11.19 -18.78
N SER A 73 2.17 -9.88 -18.64
CA SER A 73 1.38 -8.83 -19.31
C SER A 73 1.41 -8.91 -20.84
N GLN A 74 2.45 -9.54 -21.41
CA GLN A 74 2.61 -9.70 -22.85
C GLN A 74 2.08 -11.05 -23.38
N GLN A 75 1.85 -12.06 -22.54
CA GLN A 75 1.57 -13.43 -23.00
C GLN A 75 0.13 -13.92 -22.85
N SER A 76 -0.72 -13.36 -21.97
CA SER A 76 -2.15 -13.68 -22.00
C SER A 76 -3.05 -12.58 -21.41
N LYS A 77 -4.13 -12.24 -22.11
CA LYS A 77 -5.22 -11.39 -21.58
C LYS A 77 -6.21 -12.18 -20.70
N GLU A 78 -5.95 -13.47 -20.51
CA GLU A 78 -6.87 -14.42 -19.90
C GLU A 78 -6.10 -15.49 -19.11
N GLY A 79 -6.80 -16.22 -18.24
CA GLY A 79 -6.25 -17.33 -17.46
C GLY A 79 -5.61 -16.91 -16.13
N ILE A 80 -5.12 -17.92 -15.39
CA ILE A 80 -4.66 -17.75 -14.00
C ILE A 80 -3.48 -16.79 -13.85
N TYR A 81 -2.52 -16.80 -14.78
CA TYR A 81 -1.36 -15.89 -14.73
C TYR A 81 -1.77 -14.44 -14.91
N HIS A 82 -2.67 -14.16 -15.85
CA HIS A 82 -3.24 -12.82 -16.01
C HIS A 82 -3.97 -12.38 -14.73
N PHE A 83 -4.78 -13.25 -14.14
CA PHE A 83 -5.49 -12.95 -12.90
C PHE A 83 -4.53 -12.67 -11.73
N GLN A 84 -3.46 -13.46 -11.58
CA GLN A 84 -2.42 -13.24 -10.59
C GLN A 84 -1.66 -11.93 -10.82
N TYR A 85 -1.39 -11.57 -12.08
CA TYR A 85 -0.83 -10.26 -12.43
C TYR A 85 -1.76 -9.12 -11.99
N LEU A 86 -3.08 -9.22 -12.24
CA LEU A 86 -4.04 -8.20 -11.79
C LEU A 86 -4.03 -8.06 -10.26
N LEU A 87 -4.03 -9.18 -9.52
CA LEU A 87 -3.94 -9.16 -8.06
C LEU A 87 -2.67 -8.45 -7.55
N ARG A 88 -1.51 -8.72 -8.17
CA ARG A 88 -0.24 -8.05 -7.83
C ARG A 88 -0.23 -6.57 -8.22
N ARG A 89 -0.74 -6.23 -9.40
CA ARG A 89 -0.86 -4.85 -9.90
C ARG A 89 -1.78 -4.01 -9.02
N ALA A 90 -2.85 -4.60 -8.50
CA ALA A 90 -3.74 -3.96 -7.54
C ALA A 90 -3.14 -3.90 -6.12
N HIS A 91 -1.91 -4.40 -5.92
CA HIS A 91 -1.25 -4.48 -4.62
C HIS A 91 -2.02 -5.27 -3.56
N ILE A 92 -2.98 -6.12 -3.94
CA ILE A 92 -3.74 -6.93 -2.98
C ILE A 92 -2.76 -7.79 -2.17
N ALA A 93 -2.88 -7.76 -0.85
CA ALA A 93 -2.04 -8.56 0.03
C ALA A 93 -2.25 -10.05 -0.27
N GLY A 94 -1.17 -10.82 -0.36
CA GLY A 94 -1.23 -12.24 -0.76
C GLY A 94 -2.14 -13.11 0.12
N LYS A 95 -2.33 -12.74 1.40
CA LYS A 95 -3.28 -13.39 2.33
C LYS A 95 -4.74 -13.31 1.89
N TYR A 96 -5.08 -12.39 0.98
CA TYR A 96 -6.43 -12.20 0.47
C TYR A 96 -6.68 -12.85 -0.90
N TYR A 97 -5.66 -13.44 -1.54
CA TYR A 97 -5.80 -13.99 -2.91
C TYR A 97 -6.87 -15.07 -3.01
N GLU A 98 -6.99 -15.92 -1.98
CA GLU A 98 -7.99 -17.01 -1.95
C GLU A 98 -9.42 -16.48 -2.08
N ILE A 99 -9.74 -15.33 -1.45
CA ILE A 99 -11.05 -14.68 -1.55
C ILE A 99 -11.40 -14.37 -3.02
N PHE A 100 -10.44 -13.86 -3.80
CA PHE A 100 -10.66 -13.51 -5.20
C PHE A 100 -10.76 -14.75 -6.09
N TYR A 101 -9.99 -15.81 -5.81
CA TYR A 101 -10.16 -17.10 -6.50
C TYR A 101 -11.54 -17.71 -6.22
N GLU A 102 -12.03 -17.60 -4.99
CA GLU A 102 -13.38 -18.03 -4.63
C GLU A 102 -14.45 -17.24 -5.39
N PHE A 103 -14.34 -15.92 -5.49
CA PHE A 103 -15.27 -15.12 -6.30
C PHE A 103 -15.25 -15.51 -7.78
N TYR A 104 -14.07 -15.74 -8.35
CA TYR A 104 -13.95 -16.24 -9.71
C TYR A 104 -14.69 -17.59 -9.87
N LEU A 105 -14.46 -18.54 -8.96
CA LEU A 105 -15.12 -19.85 -8.98
C LEU A 105 -16.64 -19.75 -8.76
N GLN A 106 -17.10 -18.87 -7.87
CA GLN A 106 -18.51 -18.61 -7.64
C GLN A 106 -19.19 -18.12 -8.93
N ASN A 107 -18.55 -17.19 -9.64
CA ASN A 107 -19.07 -16.68 -10.90
C ASN A 107 -19.18 -17.76 -11.99
N GLN A 108 -18.17 -18.63 -12.12
CA GLN A 108 -18.22 -19.78 -13.03
C GLN A 108 -19.40 -20.72 -12.71
N ASN A 109 -19.78 -20.81 -11.44
CA ASN A 109 -20.96 -21.55 -10.98
C ASN A 109 -22.26 -20.74 -11.03
N SER A 110 -22.33 -19.71 -11.89
CA SER A 110 -23.48 -18.83 -12.10
C SER A 110 -23.94 -18.06 -10.85
N LYS A 111 -23.10 -17.96 -9.81
CA LYS A 111 -23.38 -17.05 -8.69
C LYS A 111 -23.00 -15.64 -9.07
N LYS A 112 -23.90 -14.70 -8.79
CA LYS A 112 -23.63 -13.28 -8.98
C LYS A 112 -22.66 -12.80 -7.91
N VAL A 113 -21.59 -12.13 -8.33
CA VAL A 113 -20.63 -11.47 -7.44
C VAL A 113 -20.66 -9.96 -7.69
N VAL A 114 -20.76 -9.18 -6.62
CA VAL A 114 -20.96 -7.73 -6.67
C VAL A 114 -19.86 -7.05 -5.86
N PHE A 115 -19.15 -6.15 -6.51
CA PHE A 115 -18.06 -5.38 -5.96
C PHE A 115 -18.44 -3.90 -5.85
N VAL A 116 -17.91 -3.24 -4.83
CA VAL A 116 -17.96 -1.79 -4.67
C VAL A 116 -16.52 -1.29 -4.46
N ASP A 117 -16.05 -0.43 -5.35
CA ASP A 117 -14.70 0.15 -5.37
C ASP A 117 -14.78 1.64 -5.02
N CYS A 118 -14.62 1.96 -3.74
CA CYS A 118 -14.57 3.34 -3.27
C CYS A 118 -13.13 3.85 -3.39
N GLY A 119 -12.92 4.82 -4.29
CA GLY A 119 -11.60 5.32 -4.67
C GLY A 119 -10.94 4.43 -5.72
N ALA A 120 -11.56 4.38 -6.91
CA ALA A 120 -11.13 3.50 -7.98
C ALA A 120 -9.74 3.87 -8.55
N HIS A 121 -9.33 5.14 -8.43
CA HIS A 121 -8.06 5.70 -8.88
C HIS A 121 -7.75 5.33 -10.34
N ALA A 122 -6.74 4.51 -10.58
CA ALA A 122 -6.33 4.04 -11.91
C ALA A 122 -7.09 2.77 -12.36
N GLY A 123 -8.08 2.29 -11.60
CA GLY A 123 -8.94 1.16 -11.92
C GLY A 123 -8.33 -0.21 -11.61
N VAL A 124 -7.21 -0.28 -10.89
CA VAL A 124 -6.48 -1.54 -10.67
C VAL A 124 -7.28 -2.57 -9.88
N PHE A 125 -8.06 -2.14 -8.89
CA PHE A 125 -8.98 -3.02 -8.17
C PHE A 125 -10.20 -3.38 -9.03
N SER A 126 -10.77 -2.40 -9.73
CA SER A 126 -11.85 -2.60 -10.70
C SER A 126 -11.51 -3.65 -11.77
N ASP A 127 -10.27 -3.69 -12.27
CA ASP A 127 -9.79 -4.73 -13.19
C ASP A 127 -9.91 -6.14 -12.58
N VAL A 128 -9.51 -6.31 -11.31
CA VAL A 128 -9.64 -7.58 -10.58
C VAL A 128 -11.10 -7.98 -10.41
N ALA A 129 -11.96 -7.04 -10.00
CA ALA A 129 -13.39 -7.28 -9.82
C ALA A 129 -14.07 -7.74 -11.12
N LEU A 130 -13.71 -7.13 -12.25
CA LEU A 130 -14.20 -7.51 -13.58
C LEU A 130 -13.64 -8.86 -14.04
N ALA A 131 -12.37 -9.17 -13.71
CA ALA A 131 -11.76 -10.46 -14.01
C ALA A 131 -12.38 -11.61 -13.21
N CYS A 132 -12.95 -11.36 -12.02
CA CYS A 132 -13.83 -12.28 -11.30
C CYS A 132 -15.18 -12.51 -12.00
N GLY A 133 -15.47 -11.81 -13.10
CA GLY A 133 -16.73 -11.85 -13.81
C GLY A 133 -17.86 -11.04 -13.14
N GLY A 134 -17.53 -10.27 -12.11
CA GLY A 134 -18.48 -9.53 -11.29
C GLY A 134 -19.01 -8.23 -11.87
N ILE A 135 -20.00 -7.67 -11.20
CA ILE A 135 -20.46 -6.30 -11.40
C ILE A 135 -19.70 -5.42 -10.41
N CYS A 136 -19.04 -4.36 -10.88
CA CYS A 136 -18.29 -3.43 -10.06
C CYS A 136 -18.93 -2.04 -10.09
N TYR A 137 -19.29 -1.52 -8.92
CA TYR A 137 -19.69 -0.13 -8.73
C TYR A 137 -18.48 0.67 -8.25
N ALA A 138 -17.95 1.55 -9.10
CA ALA A 138 -16.71 2.26 -8.85
C ALA A 138 -16.94 3.77 -8.68
N PHE A 139 -16.26 4.37 -7.70
CA PHE A 139 -16.33 5.80 -7.39
C PHE A 139 -14.96 6.45 -7.51
N GLU A 140 -14.87 7.51 -8.30
CA GLU A 140 -13.64 8.28 -8.48
C GLU A 140 -13.96 9.79 -8.58
N PRO A 141 -13.69 10.60 -7.53
CA PRO A 141 -13.93 12.05 -7.57
C PRO A 141 -12.92 12.82 -8.44
N ASN A 142 -11.75 12.27 -8.71
CA ASN A 142 -10.75 12.91 -9.55
C ASN A 142 -11.23 12.96 -11.01
N LYS A 143 -11.54 14.16 -11.50
CA LYS A 143 -12.12 14.35 -12.84
C LYS A 143 -11.21 13.85 -13.98
N TYR A 144 -9.89 13.86 -13.78
CA TYR A 144 -8.95 13.37 -14.78
C TYR A 144 -8.94 11.84 -14.80
N LEU A 145 -8.80 11.20 -13.64
CA LEU A 145 -8.86 9.73 -13.53
C LEU A 145 -10.22 9.22 -13.99
N TYR A 146 -11.32 9.83 -13.54
CA TYR A 146 -12.66 9.49 -14.02
C TYR A 146 -12.78 9.54 -15.54
N ALA A 147 -12.23 10.57 -16.20
CA ALA A 147 -12.25 10.68 -17.66
C ALA A 147 -11.48 9.54 -18.34
N PHE A 148 -10.33 9.14 -17.79
CA PHE A 148 -9.56 7.98 -18.27
C PHE A 148 -10.30 6.67 -18.04
N LEU A 149 -10.84 6.44 -16.84
CA LEU A 149 -11.60 5.23 -16.51
C LEU A 149 -12.83 5.08 -17.40
N ARG A 150 -13.57 6.17 -17.63
CA ARG A 150 -14.74 6.16 -18.53
C ARG A 150 -14.39 5.72 -19.94
N ASP A 151 -13.23 6.12 -20.45
CA ASP A 151 -12.76 5.69 -21.77
C ASP A 151 -12.23 4.25 -21.75
N LEU A 152 -11.44 3.89 -20.73
CA LEU A 152 -10.87 2.55 -20.53
C LEU A 152 -11.94 1.45 -20.50
N TYR A 153 -13.05 1.71 -19.79
CA TYR A 153 -14.14 0.75 -19.61
C TYR A 153 -15.33 1.01 -20.54
N LYS A 154 -15.14 1.80 -21.59
CA LYS A 154 -16.20 2.09 -22.56
C LYS A 154 -16.73 0.80 -23.18
N GLY A 155 -18.04 0.57 -22.99
CA GLY A 155 -18.73 -0.62 -23.49
C GLY A 155 -18.70 -1.83 -22.54
N ASN A 156 -18.08 -1.72 -21.38
CA ASN A 156 -18.17 -2.75 -20.33
C ASN A 156 -19.33 -2.43 -19.36
N GLU A 157 -20.49 -3.03 -19.60
CA GLU A 157 -21.69 -2.82 -18.78
C GLU A 157 -21.57 -3.34 -17.34
N LYS A 158 -20.55 -4.17 -17.06
CA LYS A 158 -20.30 -4.68 -15.71
C LYS A 158 -19.59 -3.66 -14.81
N LEU A 159 -19.01 -2.59 -15.36
CA LEU A 159 -18.50 -1.48 -14.58
C LEU A 159 -19.49 -0.32 -14.58
N ILE A 160 -19.96 0.06 -13.39
CA ILE A 160 -20.80 1.24 -13.18
C ILE A 160 -19.94 2.28 -12.48
N LEU A 161 -19.45 3.26 -13.24
CA LEU A 161 -18.53 4.28 -12.76
C LEU A 161 -19.27 5.60 -12.42
N SER A 162 -18.99 6.17 -11.25
CA SER A 162 -19.51 7.47 -10.82
C SER A 162 -18.39 8.47 -10.51
N ASN A 163 -18.56 9.73 -10.94
CA ASN A 163 -17.64 10.84 -10.62
C ASN A 163 -18.08 11.56 -9.33
N GLN A 164 -18.05 10.84 -8.22
CA GLN A 164 -18.48 11.35 -6.91
C GLN A 164 -17.49 10.90 -5.83
N ALA A 165 -17.33 11.74 -4.80
CA ALA A 165 -16.63 11.37 -3.59
C ALA A 165 -17.56 10.57 -2.68
N VAL A 166 -17.09 9.44 -2.16
CA VAL A 166 -17.84 8.65 -1.18
C VAL A 166 -17.80 9.36 0.18
N SER A 167 -18.96 9.52 0.82
CA SER A 167 -19.11 10.21 2.11
C SER A 167 -20.24 9.58 2.94
N ASN A 168 -20.49 10.13 4.13
CA ASN A 168 -21.62 9.76 4.98
C ASN A 168 -22.87 10.65 4.77
N LYS A 169 -22.86 11.50 3.74
CA LYS A 169 -23.96 12.38 3.36
C LYS A 169 -23.82 12.83 1.91
N ASN A 170 -24.95 13.15 1.29
CA ASN A 170 -24.96 13.85 0.01
C ASN A 170 -24.55 15.32 0.20
N GLY A 171 -23.95 15.91 -0.83
CA GLY A 171 -23.60 17.33 -0.82
C GLY A 171 -22.40 17.61 -1.72
N LYS A 172 -21.67 18.68 -1.40
CA LYS A 172 -20.47 19.10 -2.15
C LYS A 172 -19.29 19.25 -1.20
N THR A 173 -18.10 18.94 -1.69
CA THR A 173 -16.85 19.19 -0.98
C THR A 173 -15.76 19.68 -1.92
N THR A 174 -14.67 20.18 -1.38
CA THR A 174 -13.47 20.49 -2.16
C THR A 174 -12.57 19.26 -2.20
N PHE A 175 -12.26 18.79 -3.41
CA PHE A 175 -11.26 17.76 -3.66
C PHE A 175 -9.92 18.41 -4.00
N TYR A 176 -8.85 18.00 -3.32
CA TYR A 176 -7.52 18.56 -3.47
C TYR A 176 -6.60 17.62 -4.25
N THR A 177 -5.91 18.18 -5.24
CA THR A 177 -4.88 17.49 -6.04
C THR A 177 -3.55 18.24 -5.92
N TYR A 178 -2.41 17.59 -6.17
CA TYR A 178 -1.14 18.32 -6.21
C TYR A 178 -1.03 19.14 -7.49
N ALA A 179 -0.59 20.39 -7.37
CA ALA A 179 -0.41 21.28 -8.52
C ALA A 179 0.52 20.70 -9.61
N SER A 180 1.53 19.93 -9.21
CA SER A 180 2.50 19.27 -10.10
C SER A 180 2.09 17.87 -10.55
N ASN A 181 1.10 17.25 -9.91
CA ASN A 181 0.64 15.91 -10.24
C ASN A 181 -0.85 15.74 -9.89
N ALA A 182 -1.71 15.95 -10.88
CA ALA A 182 -3.15 15.91 -10.70
C ALA A 182 -3.71 14.49 -10.47
N VAL A 183 -2.91 13.42 -10.63
CA VAL A 183 -3.35 12.02 -10.55
C VAL A 183 -2.54 11.21 -9.52
N SER A 184 -1.96 11.88 -8.52
CA SER A 184 -1.17 11.21 -7.48
C SER A 184 -2.02 10.38 -6.53
N ASP A 185 -1.41 9.39 -5.90
CA ASP A 185 -2.04 8.54 -4.87
C ASP A 185 -2.50 9.32 -3.62
N GLY A 186 -1.88 10.47 -3.31
CA GLY A 186 -2.26 11.28 -2.13
C GLY A 186 -3.28 12.39 -2.40
N ALA A 187 -4.05 12.32 -3.49
CA ALA A 187 -5.12 13.28 -3.79
C ALA A 187 -6.41 12.88 -3.05
N GLY A 188 -7.10 13.82 -2.41
CA GLY A 188 -8.20 13.49 -1.49
C GLY A 188 -9.01 14.70 -1.03
N ILE A 189 -9.89 14.48 -0.05
CA ILE A 189 -10.74 15.54 0.53
C ILE A 189 -9.96 16.34 1.58
N MET A 190 -8.94 15.74 2.19
CA MET A 190 -8.09 16.42 3.16
C MET A 190 -7.15 17.42 2.49
N ARG A 191 -7.10 18.65 3.02
CA ARG A 191 -6.29 19.73 2.44
C ARG A 191 -4.81 19.45 2.64
N ASN A 192 -4.07 19.24 1.55
CA ASN A 192 -2.61 19.37 1.55
C ASN A 192 -2.21 20.82 1.27
N ASN A 193 -1.20 21.34 1.97
CA ASN A 193 -0.69 22.72 1.85
C ASN A 193 -0.15 23.09 0.45
N LEU A 194 -0.07 22.11 -0.46
CA LEU A 194 0.46 22.25 -1.83
C LEU A 194 -0.60 22.04 -2.92
N GLY A 195 -1.88 21.90 -2.56
CA GLY A 195 -2.92 21.42 -3.46
C GLY A 195 -3.74 22.49 -4.19
N VAL A 196 -4.18 22.18 -5.41
CA VAL A 196 -5.26 22.89 -6.12
C VAL A 196 -6.57 22.17 -5.82
N GLY A 197 -7.54 22.91 -5.28
CA GLY A 197 -8.88 22.41 -4.93
C GLY A 197 -9.91 22.69 -6.03
N TYR A 198 -10.81 21.75 -6.27
CA TYR A 198 -12.04 21.99 -7.02
C TYR A 198 -13.23 21.27 -6.39
N GLU A 199 -14.44 21.77 -6.67
CA GLU A 199 -15.67 21.21 -6.10
C GLU A 199 -16.03 19.87 -6.74
N VAL A 200 -16.44 18.90 -5.92
CA VAL A 200 -16.97 17.60 -6.34
C VAL A 200 -18.26 17.28 -5.58
N GLU A 201 -19.14 16.52 -6.20
CA GLU A 201 -20.33 15.97 -5.55
C GLU A 201 -19.93 14.83 -4.61
N MET A 202 -20.60 14.77 -3.46
CA MET A 202 -20.51 13.70 -2.49
C MET A 202 -21.75 12.82 -2.56
N LEU A 203 -21.52 11.51 -2.40
CA LEU A 203 -22.56 10.50 -2.29
C LEU A 203 -22.64 10.00 -0.85
N ASP A 204 -23.85 9.94 -0.29
CA ASP A 204 -24.11 9.16 0.92
C ASP A 204 -23.95 7.67 0.62
N PHE A 205 -22.86 7.10 1.14
CA PHE A 205 -22.51 5.71 0.89
C PHE A 205 -23.57 4.74 1.43
N CYS A 206 -24.17 5.05 2.58
CA CYS A 206 -25.13 4.14 3.21
C CYS A 206 -26.47 4.14 2.48
N GLU A 207 -26.90 5.30 1.95
CA GLU A 207 -28.06 5.34 1.03
C GLU A 207 -27.80 4.52 -0.23
N PHE A 208 -26.65 4.72 -0.87
CA PHE A 208 -26.25 3.92 -2.03
C PHE A 208 -26.22 2.42 -1.73
N LEU A 209 -25.61 2.01 -0.60
CA LEU A 209 -25.53 0.59 -0.24
C LEU A 209 -26.91 -0.03 -0.04
N LYS A 210 -27.89 0.69 0.53
CA LYS A 210 -29.27 0.19 0.66
C LYS A 210 -29.88 -0.12 -0.70
N ASP A 211 -29.69 0.75 -1.69
CA ASP A 211 -30.18 0.53 -3.05
C ASP A 211 -29.51 -0.69 -3.71
N ILE A 212 -28.19 -0.82 -3.53
CA ILE A 212 -27.43 -1.97 -4.05
C ILE A 212 -27.85 -3.27 -3.36
N ILE A 213 -28.04 -3.26 -2.04
CA ILE A 213 -28.51 -4.41 -1.27
C ILE A 213 -29.94 -4.77 -1.70
N GLN A 214 -30.83 -3.80 -1.91
CA GLN A 214 -32.17 -4.07 -2.43
C GLN A 214 -32.11 -4.71 -3.82
N LYS A 215 -31.19 -4.27 -4.68
CA LYS A 215 -31.04 -4.75 -6.05
C LYS A 215 -30.38 -6.14 -6.15
N HIS A 216 -29.42 -6.44 -5.28
CA HIS A 216 -28.57 -7.64 -5.41
C HIS A 216 -28.65 -8.60 -4.22
N HIS A 217 -29.38 -8.24 -3.16
CA HIS A 217 -29.51 -8.92 -1.86
C HIS A 217 -28.23 -8.99 -1.01
N LYS A 218 -27.06 -9.12 -1.65
CA LYS A 218 -25.75 -9.22 -0.99
C LYS A 218 -24.68 -8.55 -1.83
N ILE A 219 -23.68 -7.97 -1.17
CA ILE A 219 -22.46 -7.46 -1.77
C ILE A 219 -21.32 -8.41 -1.43
N SER A 220 -20.52 -8.81 -2.42
CA SER A 220 -19.40 -9.73 -2.24
C SER A 220 -18.22 -9.02 -1.58
N LEU A 221 -17.81 -7.87 -2.11
CA LEU A 221 -16.69 -7.13 -1.52
C LEU A 221 -16.86 -5.63 -1.68
N ILE A 222 -16.55 -4.88 -0.62
CA ILE A 222 -16.39 -3.43 -0.63
C ILE A 222 -14.92 -3.10 -0.37
N LYS A 223 -14.27 -2.35 -1.26
CA LYS A 223 -13.00 -1.66 -1.00
C LYS A 223 -13.31 -0.22 -0.56
N ILE A 224 -12.68 0.25 0.51
CA ILE A 224 -12.73 1.64 0.97
C ILE A 224 -11.30 2.18 1.08
N ASP A 225 -10.97 3.11 0.20
CA ASP A 225 -9.67 3.78 0.11
C ASP A 225 -9.93 5.13 -0.57
N ILE A 226 -10.34 6.13 0.24
CA ILE A 226 -11.01 7.36 -0.24
C ILE A 226 -10.38 8.66 0.29
N GLU A 227 -9.28 8.54 1.02
CA GLU A 227 -8.38 9.61 1.42
C GLU A 227 -9.08 10.81 2.10
N GLY A 228 -9.84 10.53 3.16
CA GLY A 228 -10.34 11.57 4.07
C GLY A 228 -11.76 11.42 4.63
N ALA A 229 -12.45 10.31 4.39
CA ALA A 229 -13.81 10.10 4.87
C ALA A 229 -14.06 8.69 5.47
N GLU A 230 -13.01 7.89 5.62
CA GLU A 230 -13.09 6.48 6.02
C GLU A 230 -13.81 6.28 7.35
N PHE A 231 -13.44 7.03 8.38
CA PHE A 231 -14.04 6.89 9.71
C PHE A 231 -15.52 7.25 9.72
N ASP A 232 -15.90 8.35 9.06
CA ASP A 232 -17.29 8.81 9.00
C ASP A 232 -18.17 7.82 8.22
N VAL A 233 -17.64 7.25 7.14
CA VAL A 233 -18.30 6.22 6.32
C VAL A 233 -18.46 4.93 7.13
N LEU A 234 -17.39 4.46 7.79
CA LEU A 234 -17.42 3.22 8.57
C LEU A 234 -18.32 3.33 9.80
N ASP A 235 -18.32 4.48 10.48
CA ASP A 235 -19.20 4.72 11.62
C ASP A 235 -20.67 4.61 11.21
N SER A 236 -21.05 5.28 10.12
CA SER A 236 -22.41 5.21 9.58
C SER A 236 -22.78 3.79 9.12
N LEU A 237 -21.87 3.10 8.43
CA LEU A 237 -22.07 1.73 7.95
C LEU A 237 -22.30 0.74 9.10
N ILE A 238 -21.54 0.87 10.19
CA ILE A 238 -21.66 0.01 11.38
C ILE A 238 -22.94 0.34 12.15
N GLU A 239 -23.25 1.61 12.36
CA GLU A 239 -24.46 2.04 13.10
C GLU A 239 -25.75 1.59 12.41
N GLN A 240 -25.74 1.60 11.08
CA GLN A 240 -26.86 1.14 10.26
C GLN A 240 -26.85 -0.37 9.99
N LYS A 241 -25.86 -1.10 10.51
CA LYS A 241 -25.69 -2.56 10.35
C LYS A 241 -25.63 -3.05 8.89
N LEU A 242 -25.23 -2.19 7.97
CA LEU A 242 -25.18 -2.56 6.54
C LEU A 242 -24.10 -3.61 6.25
N TYR A 243 -23.10 -3.74 7.13
CA TYR A 243 -22.09 -4.81 7.04
C TYR A 243 -22.71 -6.22 7.07
N GLU A 244 -23.91 -6.42 7.61
CA GLU A 244 -24.56 -7.74 7.66
C GLU A 244 -24.91 -8.29 6.27
N ASN A 245 -25.04 -7.41 5.26
CA ASN A 245 -25.32 -7.77 3.87
C ASN A 245 -24.08 -7.78 2.97
N VAL A 246 -22.88 -7.68 3.56
CA VAL A 246 -21.61 -7.64 2.82
C VAL A 246 -20.76 -8.83 3.23
N GLU A 247 -20.13 -9.53 2.29
CA GLU A 247 -19.26 -10.67 2.63
C GLU A 247 -17.89 -10.22 3.14
N TYR A 248 -17.26 -9.24 2.47
CA TYR A 248 -15.98 -8.66 2.87
C TYR A 248 -15.97 -7.14 2.71
N ILE A 249 -15.44 -6.43 3.69
CA ILE A 249 -15.20 -4.98 3.64
C ILE A 249 -13.72 -4.78 3.94
N MET A 250 -12.96 -4.28 2.96
CA MET A 250 -11.53 -4.05 3.06
C MET A 250 -11.26 -2.55 3.02
N VAL A 251 -10.48 -2.04 3.98
CA VAL A 251 -10.33 -0.61 4.22
C VAL A 251 -8.87 -0.23 4.34
N GLU A 252 -8.42 0.79 3.61
CA GLU A 252 -7.24 1.57 3.98
C GLU A 252 -7.68 2.81 4.73
N THR A 253 -7.37 2.88 6.04
CA THR A 253 -7.99 3.87 6.94
C THR A 253 -7.41 5.28 6.86
N HIS A 254 -6.24 5.43 6.24
CA HIS A 254 -5.58 6.73 6.07
C HIS A 254 -5.50 7.57 7.35
N GLU A 255 -5.35 6.93 8.51
CA GLU A 255 -5.54 7.57 9.82
C GLU A 255 -4.61 8.76 10.02
N ARG A 256 -3.41 8.72 9.40
CA ARG A 256 -2.40 9.78 9.38
C ARG A 256 -2.93 11.15 8.95
N PHE A 257 -4.05 11.21 8.21
CA PHE A 257 -4.66 12.45 7.74
C PHE A 257 -5.68 13.04 8.71
N PHE A 258 -6.00 12.35 9.81
CA PHE A 258 -6.96 12.82 10.79
C PHE A 258 -6.28 13.31 12.07
N GLU A 259 -6.94 14.22 12.78
CA GLU A 259 -6.58 14.57 14.14
C GLU A 259 -6.76 13.36 15.07
N ASN A 260 -5.82 13.21 16.02
CA ASN A 260 -5.79 12.09 16.98
C ASN A 260 -5.91 10.69 16.31
N PRO A 261 -5.01 10.34 15.38
CA PRO A 261 -5.13 9.13 14.55
C PRO A 261 -5.25 7.84 15.37
N LYS A 262 -4.48 7.75 16.47
CA LYS A 262 -4.50 6.59 17.39
C LYS A 262 -5.88 6.39 18.01
N GLU A 263 -6.50 7.47 18.47
CA GLU A 263 -7.80 7.45 19.12
C GLU A 263 -8.90 7.04 18.13
N LYS A 264 -8.89 7.58 16.90
CA LYS A 264 -9.84 7.19 15.86
C LYS A 264 -9.77 5.70 15.52
N ILE A 265 -8.55 5.16 15.35
CA ILE A 265 -8.36 3.73 15.09
C ILE A 265 -8.80 2.87 16.28
N GLU A 266 -8.46 3.28 17.50
CA GLU A 266 -8.86 2.55 18.71
C GLU A 266 -10.38 2.52 18.88
N ASN A 267 -11.05 3.66 18.67
CA ASN A 267 -12.51 3.77 18.71
C ASN A 267 -13.18 2.88 17.66
N LEU A 268 -12.67 2.88 16.42
CA LEU A 268 -13.18 2.01 15.36
C LEU A 268 -13.00 0.53 15.70
N LYS A 269 -11.81 0.12 16.17
CA LYS A 269 -11.55 -1.27 16.60
C LYS A 269 -12.46 -1.69 17.75
N ASN A 270 -12.67 -0.82 18.74
CA ASN A 270 -13.58 -1.07 19.84
C ASN A 270 -15.03 -1.21 19.35
N LYS A 271 -15.46 -0.40 18.38
CA LYS A 271 -16.79 -0.50 17.77
C LYS A 271 -16.98 -1.81 17.00
N ILE A 272 -15.98 -2.24 16.22
CA ILE A 272 -15.95 -3.54 15.53
C ILE A 272 -16.05 -4.70 16.54
N ALA A 273 -15.21 -4.69 17.57
CA ALA A 273 -15.17 -5.73 18.60
C ALA A 273 -16.48 -5.81 19.40
N LYS A 274 -17.02 -4.66 19.82
CA LYS A 274 -18.28 -4.57 20.58
C LYS A 274 -19.47 -5.15 19.81
N ASN A 275 -19.49 -5.00 18.49
CA ASN A 275 -20.55 -5.52 17.64
C ASN A 275 -20.24 -6.93 17.08
N ASN A 276 -19.12 -7.54 17.47
CA ASN A 276 -18.66 -8.84 16.98
C ASN A 276 -18.61 -8.94 15.44
N ILE A 277 -18.13 -7.88 14.79
CA ILE A 277 -18.06 -7.79 13.33
C ILE A 277 -16.81 -8.53 12.85
N GLN A 278 -16.98 -9.48 11.93
CA GLN A 278 -15.91 -10.38 11.45
C GLN A 278 -15.52 -10.14 9.99
N ASN A 279 -16.24 -9.28 9.28
CA ASN A 279 -16.08 -9.04 7.85
C ASN A 279 -15.51 -7.66 7.49
N ILE A 280 -15.02 -6.89 8.48
CA ILE A 280 -14.31 -5.63 8.25
C ILE A 280 -12.82 -5.85 8.50
N PHE A 281 -12.02 -5.69 7.44
CA PHE A 281 -10.57 -5.80 7.41
C PHE A 281 -10.00 -4.39 7.26
N LEU A 282 -9.17 -3.95 8.21
CA LEU A 282 -8.56 -2.62 8.22
C LEU A 282 -7.24 -2.58 7.44
N ASP A 283 -7.13 -3.42 6.43
CA ASP A 283 -6.06 -3.46 5.44
C ASP A 283 -6.51 -4.23 4.19
N TRP A 284 -5.82 -4.00 3.07
CA TRP A 284 -6.10 -4.66 1.78
C TRP A 284 -4.85 -4.81 0.91
N ILE A 285 -3.89 -3.89 1.06
CA ILE A 285 -2.52 -3.92 0.52
C ILE A 285 -1.48 -4.47 1.49
#